data_AF-A0A167B029-F1
#
_entry.id   AF-A0A167B029-F1
#
_cell.length_a   1.000
_cell.length_b   1.000
_cell.length_c   1.000
_cell.angle_alpha   90.00
_cell.angle_beta   90.00
_cell.angle_gamma   90.00
#
_symmetry.space_group_name_H-M   'P 1'
#
loop_
_entity.id
_entity.type
_entity.pdbx_description
1 polymer ?
#
loop_
_entity_poly.entity_id
_entity_poly.type
_entity_poly.pdbx_seq_one_letter_code
_entity_poly.pdbx_strand_id
1 'polypeptide(L)'
;MRIAHFNELTNVRSAAGSDADYDAISHQVARGVALLVESNGCYCVLRLDPDGLCVVCAAGKHLLKIAPCIVKLAVHHNAPSIIFHTRRPALARHLSAYNFKYEMTDKNGYLVFRMRSDDYGL
;
A
#
# COMPACT_ATOMS: atom_id res chain seq x y z
N MET A 1 5.53 -13.19 3.20
CA MET A 1 4.37 -12.57 2.53
C MET A 1 3.71 -13.61 1.64
N ARG A 2 2.38 -13.73 1.71
CA ARG A 2 1.57 -14.60 0.84
C ARG A 2 0.51 -13.77 0.12
N ILE A 3 -0.01 -14.28 -0.99
CA ILE A 3 -1.25 -13.75 -1.57
C ILE A 3 -2.40 -14.27 -0.69
N ALA A 4 -3.23 -13.36 -0.19
CA ALA A 4 -4.37 -13.70 0.65
C ALA A 4 -5.62 -13.93 -0.19
N HIS A 5 -6.55 -14.72 0.34
CA HIS A 5 -7.81 -15.00 -0.33
C HIS A 5 -8.70 -13.75 -0.34
N PHE A 6 -9.53 -13.60 -1.38
CA PHE A 6 -10.46 -12.49 -1.50
C PHE A 6 -11.37 -12.33 -0.27
N ASN A 7 -11.81 -13.43 0.35
CA ASN A 7 -12.65 -13.41 1.55
C ASN A 7 -11.97 -12.75 2.76
N GLU A 8 -10.63 -12.64 2.74
CA GLU A 8 -9.85 -11.97 3.78
C GLU A 8 -9.79 -10.45 3.58
N LEU A 9 -10.34 -9.91 2.49
CA LEU A 9 -10.33 -8.47 2.18
C LEU A 9 -11.01 -7.62 3.27
N THR A 10 -11.95 -8.18 4.02
CA THR A 10 -12.60 -7.51 5.15
C THR A 10 -11.60 -7.00 6.20
N ASN A 11 -10.41 -7.60 6.30
CA ASN A 11 -9.34 -7.17 7.20
C ASN A 11 -8.80 -5.76 6.89
N VAL A 12 -8.95 -5.26 5.66
CA VAL A 12 -8.51 -3.91 5.28
C VAL A 12 -9.64 -2.88 5.27
N ARG A 13 -10.89 -3.28 5.53
CA ARG A 13 -12.07 -2.39 5.42
C ARG A 13 -11.94 -1.13 6.26
N SER A 14 -11.52 -1.28 7.52
CA SER A 14 -11.36 -0.12 8.41
C SER A 14 -10.31 0.89 7.88
N ALA A 15 -9.32 0.43 7.12
CA ALA A 15 -8.23 1.26 6.60
C ALA A 15 -8.55 1.90 5.23
N ALA A 16 -9.58 1.45 4.53
CA ALA A 16 -9.96 1.98 3.21
C ALA A 16 -10.39 3.46 3.22
N GLY A 17 -10.66 4.04 4.39
CA GLY A 17 -10.98 5.46 4.52
C GLY A 17 -12.47 5.78 4.37
N SER A 18 -13.21 5.03 3.55
CA SER A 18 -14.68 5.03 3.48
C SER A 18 -15.21 3.69 2.94
N ASP A 19 -16.51 3.44 3.03
CA ASP A 19 -17.13 2.26 2.42
C ASP A 19 -17.04 2.29 0.88
N ALA A 20 -17.17 3.47 0.26
CA ALA A 20 -17.03 3.62 -1.19
C ALA A 20 -15.61 3.28 -1.67
N ASP A 21 -14.59 3.68 -0.90
CA ASP A 21 -13.19 3.32 -1.18
C ASP A 21 -12.97 1.81 -1.01
N TYR A 22 -13.58 1.20 0.01
CA TYR A 22 -13.53 -0.25 0.22
C TYR A 22 -14.15 -1.02 -0.95
N ASP A 23 -15.30 -0.58 -1.45
CA ASP A 23 -15.98 -1.20 -2.60
C ASP A 23 -15.12 -1.07 -3.86
N ALA A 24 -14.51 0.09 -4.09
CA ALA A 24 -13.60 0.30 -5.22
C ALA A 24 -12.36 -0.62 -5.14
N ILE A 25 -11.78 -0.78 -3.94
CA ILE A 25 -10.67 -1.72 -3.70
C ILE A 25 -11.12 -3.16 -3.96
N SER A 26 -12.31 -3.54 -3.46
CA SER A 26 -12.89 -4.87 -3.66
C SER A 26 -13.04 -5.21 -5.13
N HIS A 27 -13.58 -4.29 -5.93
CA HIS A 27 -13.67 -4.46 -7.37
C HIS A 27 -12.30 -4.61 -8.05
N GLN A 28 -11.28 -3.86 -7.61
CA GLN A 28 -9.93 -4.00 -8.16
C GLN A 28 -9.30 -5.36 -7.86
N VAL A 29 -9.47 -5.87 -6.64
CA VAL A 29 -8.96 -7.20 -6.24
C VAL A 29 -9.73 -8.30 -6.97
N ALA A 30 -11.06 -8.22 -7.05
CA ALA A 30 -11.89 -9.22 -7.74
C ALA A 30 -11.55 -9.33 -9.25
N ARG A 31 -11.15 -8.21 -9.88
CA ARG A 31 -10.74 -8.17 -11.30
C ARG A 31 -9.27 -8.53 -11.52
N GLY A 32 -8.51 -8.82 -10.46
CA GLY A 32 -7.07 -9.10 -10.54
C GLY A 32 -6.20 -7.88 -10.90
N VAL A 33 -6.76 -6.67 -10.81
CA VAL A 33 -6.02 -5.41 -11.04
C VAL A 33 -5.13 -5.09 -9.84
N ALA A 34 -5.60 -5.41 -8.63
CA ALA A 34 -4.83 -5.31 -7.40
C ALA A 34 -4.75 -6.68 -6.71
N LEU A 35 -3.72 -6.87 -5.89
CA LEU A 35 -3.50 -8.09 -5.12
C LEU A 35 -3.62 -7.81 -3.63
N LEU A 36 -4.40 -8.63 -2.94
CA LEU A 36 -4.39 -8.67 -1.48
C LEU A 36 -3.24 -9.58 -1.03
N VAL A 37 -2.35 -9.05 -0.19
CA VAL A 37 -1.25 -9.78 0.41
C VAL A 37 -1.32 -9.73 1.93
N GLU A 38 -0.79 -10.76 2.57
CA GLU A 38 -0.69 -10.84 4.02
C GLU A 38 0.75 -11.18 4.45
N SER A 39 1.19 -10.54 5.54
CA SER A 39 2.42 -10.91 6.23
C SER A 39 2.33 -10.57 7.72
N ASN A 40 2.49 -11.57 8.57
CA ASN A 40 2.56 -11.43 10.04
C ASN A 40 1.37 -10.71 10.67
N GLY A 41 0.16 -10.93 10.14
CA GLY A 41 -1.07 -10.29 10.59
C GLY A 41 -1.26 -8.86 10.08
N CYS A 42 -0.46 -8.44 9.09
CA CYS A 42 -0.67 -7.22 8.31
C CYS A 42 -1.19 -7.58 6.93
N TYR A 43 -2.31 -6.98 6.54
CA TYR A 43 -2.89 -7.10 5.21
C TYR A 43 -2.60 -5.82 4.41
N CYS A 44 -2.21 -5.99 3.15
CA CYS A 44 -1.99 -4.88 2.22
C CYS A 44 -2.64 -5.19 0.88
N VAL A 45 -3.22 -4.17 0.25
CA VAL A 45 -3.62 -4.23 -1.15
C VAL A 45 -2.56 -3.50 -1.96
N LEU A 46 -1.96 -4.23 -2.89
CA LEU A 46 -0.90 -3.74 -3.76
C LEU A 46 -1.40 -3.70 -5.20
N ARG A 47 -1.05 -2.65 -5.93
CA ARG A 47 -1.35 -2.50 -7.35
C ARG A 47 -0.08 -2.03 -8.07
N LEU A 48 0.22 -2.63 -9.21
CA LEU A 48 1.34 -2.17 -10.03
C LEU A 48 0.80 -1.19 -11.06
N ASP A 49 1.17 0.07 -10.92
CA ASP A 49 0.81 1.16 -11.82
C ASP A 49 2.05 1.56 -12.66
N PRO A 50 1.88 2.26 -13.80
CA PRO A 50 3.02 2.72 -14.62
C PRO A 50 4.03 3.59 -13.86
N ASP A 51 3.58 4.28 -12.81
CA ASP A 51 4.40 5.16 -11.99
C ASP A 51 4.98 4.48 -10.74
N GLY A 52 4.65 3.21 -10.46
CA GLY A 52 5.23 2.46 -9.37
C GLY A 52 4.37 1.36 -8.76
N LEU A 53 4.90 0.75 -7.71
CA LEU A 53 4.14 -0.16 -6.84
C LEU A 53 3.30 0.68 -5.88
N CYS A 54 2.00 0.74 -6.13
CA CYS A 54 1.04 1.45 -5.29
C CYS A 54 0.55 0.55 -4.15
N VAL A 55 0.72 1.04 -2.92
CA VAL A 55 0.11 0.46 -1.72
C VAL A 55 -1.22 1.18 -1.52
N VAL A 56 -2.29 0.54 -2.00
CA VAL A 56 -3.64 1.13 -2.04
C VAL A 56 -4.24 1.23 -0.65
N CYS A 57 -4.03 0.19 0.17
CA CYS A 57 -4.54 0.12 1.53
C CYS A 57 -3.71 -0.84 2.36
N ALA A 58 -3.53 -0.56 3.65
CA ALA A 58 -2.81 -1.43 4.56
C ALA A 58 -3.42 -1.39 5.97
N ALA A 59 -3.59 -2.56 6.58
CA ALA A 59 -4.19 -2.72 7.90
C ALA A 59 -3.56 -3.86 8.69
N GLY A 60 -3.78 -3.86 10.01
CA GLY A 60 -3.34 -4.93 10.90
C GLY A 60 -2.10 -4.58 11.72
N LYS A 61 -1.57 -5.59 12.41
CA LYS A 61 -0.43 -5.44 13.32
C LYS A 61 0.85 -5.58 12.51
N HIS A 62 1.89 -4.84 12.88
CA HIS A 62 3.23 -4.92 12.27
C HIS A 62 3.37 -4.35 10.85
N LEU A 63 2.74 -3.21 10.55
CA LEU A 63 2.94 -2.49 9.29
C LEU A 63 4.43 -2.29 8.92
N LEU A 64 5.29 -2.03 9.92
CA LEU A 64 6.73 -1.89 9.72
C LEU A 64 7.42 -3.19 9.27
N LYS A 65 6.88 -4.37 9.63
CA LYS A 65 7.45 -5.66 9.23
C LYS A 65 7.12 -6.04 7.79
N ILE A 66 6.04 -5.51 7.21
CA ILE A 66 5.68 -5.80 5.82
C ILE A 66 6.43 -4.90 4.83
N ALA A 67 6.85 -3.70 5.25
CA ALA A 67 7.50 -2.73 4.36
C ALA A 67 8.78 -3.25 3.65
N PRO A 68 9.70 -4.01 4.28
CA PRO A 68 10.82 -4.62 3.56
C PRO A 68 10.38 -5.61 2.46
N CYS A 69 9.23 -6.28 2.63
CA CYS A 69 8.68 -7.15 1.60
C CYS A 69 8.15 -6.33 0.41
N ILE A 70 7.52 -5.18 0.68
CA ILE A 70 7.03 -4.27 -0.37
C ILE A 70 8.22 -3.69 -1.15
N VAL A 71 9.30 -3.27 -0.48
CA VAL A 71 10.52 -2.79 -1.15
C VAL A 71 11.13 -3.88 -2.03
N LYS A 72 11.28 -5.11 -1.52
CA LYS A 72 11.78 -6.23 -2.32
C LYS A 72 10.90 -6.53 -3.53
N LEU A 73 9.58 -6.41 -3.39
CA LEU A 73 8.65 -6.60 -4.51
C LEU A 73 8.82 -5.48 -5.56
N ALA A 74 8.94 -4.23 -5.13
CA ALA A 74 9.20 -3.10 -6.02
C ALA A 74 10.50 -3.28 -6.81
N VAL A 75 11.59 -3.68 -6.14
CA VAL A 75 12.87 -4.01 -6.78
C VAL A 75 12.72 -5.14 -7.78
N HIS A 76 12.06 -6.23 -7.40
CA HIS A 76 11.86 -7.40 -8.28
C HIS A 76 11.10 -7.04 -9.57
N HIS A 77 10.14 -6.13 -9.47
CA HIS A 77 9.36 -5.66 -10.62
C HIS A 77 9.96 -4.44 -11.33
N ASN A 78 11.16 -3.99 -10.95
CA ASN A 78 11.78 -2.76 -11.46
C ASN A 78 10.83 -1.56 -11.39
N ALA A 79 10.03 -1.47 -10.32
CA ALA A 79 9.12 -0.37 -10.14
C ALA A 79 9.92 0.94 -9.95
N PRO A 80 9.58 2.03 -10.65
CA PRO A 80 10.31 3.30 -10.54
C PRO A 80 10.07 3.99 -9.20
N SER A 81 9.01 3.62 -8.49
CA SER A 81 8.74 4.11 -7.14
C SER A 81 7.77 3.20 -6.38
N ILE A 82 7.67 3.43 -5.06
CA ILE A 82 6.60 2.92 -4.22
C ILE A 82 5.74 4.10 -3.80
N ILE A 83 4.42 3.97 -3.95
CA ILE A 83 3.46 5.05 -3.71
C ILE A 83 2.50 4.62 -2.63
N PHE A 84 2.19 5.51 -1.71
CA PHE A 84 1.28 5.24 -0.61
C PHE A 84 0.26 6.37 -0.49
N HIS A 85 -1.02 6.03 -0.56
CA HIS A 85 -2.13 6.97 -0.39
C HIS A 85 -2.78 6.76 0.97
N THR A 86 -2.96 7.82 1.76
CA THR A 86 -3.66 7.71 3.04
C THR A 86 -4.37 8.97 3.49
N ARG A 87 -5.54 8.79 4.08
CA ARG A 87 -6.24 9.83 4.83
C ARG A 87 -5.86 9.86 6.32
N ARG A 88 -5.02 8.94 6.79
CA ARG A 88 -4.62 8.79 8.19
C ARG A 88 -3.22 9.41 8.41
N PRO A 89 -3.12 10.62 9.02
CA PRO A 89 -1.83 11.28 9.20
C PRO A 89 -0.87 10.48 10.09
N ALA A 90 -1.40 9.73 11.07
CA ALA A 90 -0.60 8.88 11.95
C ALA A 90 0.18 7.79 11.21
N LEU A 91 -0.25 7.40 10.00
CA LEU A 91 0.47 6.42 9.20
C LEU A 91 1.78 7.01 8.61
N ALA A 92 1.83 8.33 8.38
CA ALA A 92 3.06 9.00 7.93
C ALA A 92 4.23 8.79 8.92
N ARG A 93 3.94 8.71 10.23
CA ARG A 93 4.94 8.40 11.26
C ARG A 93 5.52 6.98 11.15
N HIS A 94 4.78 6.04 10.57
CA HIS A 94 5.27 4.69 10.34
C HIS A 94 6.09 4.63 9.04
N LEU A 95 5.70 5.45 8.06
CA LEU A 95 6.44 5.60 6.80
C LEU A 95 7.76 6.34 6.97
N SER A 96 7.92 7.19 7.99
CA SER A 96 9.17 7.93 8.23
C SER A 96 10.38 7.07 8.58
N ALA A 97 10.16 5.79 8.95
CA ALA A 97 11.24 4.82 9.08
C ALA A 97 11.83 4.41 7.70
N TYR A 98 11.18 4.82 6.61
CA TYR A 98 11.57 4.62 5.23
C TYR A 98 11.65 5.99 4.54
N ASN A 99 12.34 6.04 3.41
CA ASN A 99 12.53 7.27 2.62
C ASN A 99 11.27 7.70 1.84
N PHE A 100 10.07 7.50 2.40
CA PHE A 100 8.84 8.03 1.84
C PHE A 100 8.79 9.53 2.05
N LYS A 101 8.78 10.27 0.95
CA LYS A 101 8.67 11.73 0.94
C LYS A 101 7.21 12.09 0.65
N TYR A 102 6.66 13.04 1.40
CA TYR A 102 5.36 13.62 1.05
C TYR A 102 5.47 14.32 -0.30
N GLU A 103 4.53 14.04 -1.20
CA GLU A 103 4.52 14.61 -2.55
C GLU A 103 3.41 15.63 -2.69
N MET A 104 2.18 15.25 -2.34
CA MET A 104 1.00 16.10 -2.47
C MET A 104 -0.17 15.59 -1.62
N THR A 105 -1.20 16.41 -1.50
CA THR A 105 -2.54 15.97 -1.09
C THR A 105 -3.39 15.93 -2.35
N ASP A 106 -4.00 14.79 -2.66
CA ASP A 106 -4.83 14.68 -3.86
C ASP A 106 -6.18 15.41 -3.70
N LYS A 107 -6.92 15.51 -4.82
CA LYS A 107 -8.25 16.15 -4.86
C LYS A 107 -9.29 15.51 -3.94
N ASN A 108 -9.04 14.29 -3.46
CA ASN A 108 -9.92 13.53 -2.59
C ASN A 108 -9.44 13.59 -1.11
N GLY A 109 -8.44 14.41 -0.81
CA GLY A 109 -7.89 14.61 0.53
C GLY A 109 -6.93 13.50 1.00
N TYR A 110 -6.46 12.64 0.10
CA TYR A 110 -5.43 11.66 0.44
C TYR A 110 -4.04 12.30 0.43
N LEU A 111 -3.28 12.09 1.50
CA LEU A 111 -1.86 12.36 1.52
C LEU A 111 -1.16 11.31 0.66
N VAL A 112 -0.39 11.77 -0.31
CA VAL A 112 0.39 10.94 -1.23
C VAL A 112 1.85 11.00 -0.81
N PHE A 113 2.42 9.83 -0.55
CA PHE A 113 3.83 9.66 -0.23
C PHE A 113 4.50 8.80 -1.29
N ARG A 114 5.71 9.17 -1.68
CA ARG A 114 6.48 8.43 -2.68
C ARG A 114 7.90 8.14 -2.19
N MET A 115 8.34 6.92 -2.43
CA MET A 115 9.72 6.49 -2.28
C MET A 115 10.25 6.14 -3.67
N ARG A 116 11.24 6.89 -4.17
CA ARG A 116 11.80 6.65 -5.51
C ARG A 116 12.72 5.44 -5.50
N SER A 117 12.97 4.84 -6.66
CA SER A 117 13.88 3.70 -6.82
C SER A 117 15.24 3.91 -6.16
N ASP A 118 15.78 5.12 -6.28
CA ASP A 118 17.11 5.49 -5.76
C ASP A 118 17.15 5.49 -4.23
N ASP A 119 15.98 5.63 -3.60
CA ASP A 119 15.81 5.69 -2.16
C ASP A 119 15.60 4.28 -1.54
N TYR A 120 15.53 3.20 -2.34
CA TYR A 120 15.25 1.81 -1.90
C TYR A 120 16.25 1.24 -0.89
N GLY A 121 17.41 1.88 -0.70
CA GLY A 121 18.37 1.53 0.34
C GLY A 121 19.06 0.18 0.11
N LEU A 122 19.40 -0.11 -1.15
CA LEU A 122 20.31 -1.20 -1.52
C LEU A 122 21.77 -0.80 -1.35
#